data_AF-A0A2M8NC88-F1
#
_entry.id   AF-A0A2M8NC88-F1
#
_cell.length_a   1.000
_cell.length_b   1.000
_cell.length_c   1.000
_cell.angle_alpha   90.00
_cell.angle_beta   90.00
_cell.angle_gamma   90.00
#
_symmetry.space_group_name_H-M   'P 1'
#
loop_
_entity.id
_entity.type
_entity.pdbx_description
1 polymer ?
#
loop_
_entity_poly.entity_id
_entity_poly.type
_entity_poly.pdbx_seq_one_letter_code
_entity_poly.pdbx_strand_id
1 'polypeptide(L)' 'IPDVVQEGVTGYTFEVNDVAGLVAGVRQIASDKTKMQQMSKAARAYAETQTWEAMMDEVIDHYARLIEVHQRTLQLI' A
#
# COMPACT_ATOMS: atom_id res chain seq x y z
N ILE A 1 -1.61 4.97 1.77
CA ILE A 1 -1.01 3.97 2.69
C ILE A 1 -1.95 2.79 2.96
N PRO A 2 -3.29 2.93 3.10
CA PRO A 2 -4.17 1.76 3.28
C PRO A 2 -3.98 0.70 2.18
N ASP A 3 -3.70 1.14 0.95
CA ASP A 3 -3.57 0.25 -0.21
C ASP A 3 -2.34 -0.67 -0.22
N VAL A 4 -1.36 -0.50 0.69
CA VAL A 4 -0.17 -1.38 0.74
C VAL A 4 -0.25 -2.46 1.81
N VAL A 5 -1.28 -2.44 2.66
CA VAL A 5 -1.49 -3.44 3.72
C VAL A 5 -2.79 -4.19 3.45
N GLN A 6 -2.71 -5.52 3.34
CA GLN A 6 -3.87 -6.39 3.33
C GLN A 6 -4.13 -6.85 4.77
N GLU A 7 -5.20 -6.32 5.34
CA GLU A 7 -5.56 -6.51 6.75
C GLU A 7 -5.61 -8.01 7.13
N GLY A 8 -4.90 -8.37 8.21
CA GLY A 8 -4.81 -9.75 8.69
C GLY A 8 -3.92 -10.69 7.87
N VAL A 9 -3.48 -10.28 6.67
CA VAL A 9 -2.65 -11.09 5.75
C VAL A 9 -1.21 -10.59 5.73
N THR A 10 -0.98 -9.34 5.33
CA THR A 10 0.36 -8.73 5.26
C THR A 10 0.65 -7.79 6.41
N GLY A 11 -0.38 -7.41 7.18
CA GLY A 11 -0.23 -6.55 8.35
C GLY A 11 -1.58 -6.22 8.97
N TYR A 12 -1.55 -5.25 9.89
CA TYR A 12 -2.75 -4.60 10.41
C TYR A 12 -2.54 -3.09 10.34
N THR A 13 -3.64 -2.38 10.20
CA THR A 13 -3.67 -0.91 10.26
C THR A 13 -4.40 -0.45 11.52
N PHE A 14 -4.16 0.79 11.92
CA PHE A 14 -4.85 1.45 13.03
C PHE A 14 -4.97 2.94 12.72
N GLU A 15 -5.94 3.59 13.35
CA GLU A 15 -6.21 5.00 13.11
C GLU A 15 -5.07 5.89 13.64
N VAL A 16 -4.85 7.01 12.96
CA VAL A 16 -3.85 7.99 13.40
C VAL A 16 -4.23 8.49 14.80
N ASN A 17 -3.26 8.48 15.72
CA ASN A 17 -3.42 8.80 17.15
C ASN A 17 -4.21 7.76 17.98
N ASP A 18 -4.58 6.61 17.43
CA ASP A 18 -5.17 5.51 18.21
C ASP A 18 -4.08 4.63 18.83
N VAL A 19 -3.57 5.08 19.98
CA VAL A 19 -2.57 4.33 20.76
C VAL A 19 -3.11 2.98 21.25
N ALA A 20 -4.40 2.92 21.56
CA ALA A 20 -5.03 1.67 22.03
C ALA A 20 -5.09 0.63 20.91
N GLY A 21 -5.47 1.07 19.70
CA GLY A 21 -5.45 0.26 18.48
C GLY A 21 -4.06 -0.29 18.15
N LEU A 22 -3.02 0.55 18.24
CA LEU A 22 -1.63 0.12 18.06
C LEU A 22 -1.26 -1.01 19.04
N VAL A 23 -1.53 -0.80 20.34
CA VAL A 23 -1.20 -1.80 21.37
C VAL A 23 -1.96 -3.11 21.15
N ALA A 24 -3.24 -3.03 20.79
CA ALA A 24 -4.06 -4.21 20.50
C ALA A 24 -3.50 -5.00 19.30
N GLY A 25 -3.17 -4.32 18.20
CA GLY A 25 -2.60 -4.94 17.00
C GLY A 25 -1.27 -5.64 17.28
N VAL A 26 -0.35 -4.98 18.00
CA VAL A 26 0.93 -5.59 18.39
C VAL A 26 0.73 -6.84 19.25
N ARG A 27 -0.17 -6.79 20.24
CA ARG A 27 -0.48 -7.95 21.09
C ARG A 27 -1.03 -9.11 20.29
N GLN A 28 -1.92 -8.84 19.33
CA GLN A 28 -2.53 -9.87 18.49
C GLN A 28 -1.47 -10.62 17.67
N ILE A 29 -0.53 -9.90 17.06
CA ILE A 29 0.58 -10.51 16.30
C ILE A 29 1.54 -11.26 17.24
N ALA A 30 1.95 -10.62 18.34
CA ALA A 30 2.94 -11.17 19.26
C ALA A 30 2.45 -12.42 20.01
N SER A 31 1.14 -12.57 20.20
CA SER A 31 0.54 -13.71 20.88
C SER A 31 0.56 -15.02 20.08
N ASP A 32 0.80 -14.96 18.76
CA ASP A 32 0.84 -16.13 17.88
C ASP A 32 2.03 -16.03 16.91
N LYS A 33 3.11 -16.72 17.27
CA LYS A 33 4.36 -16.76 16.50
C LYS A 33 4.17 -17.37 15.11
N THR A 34 3.28 -18.35 14.97
CA THR A 34 3.00 -19.00 13.68
C THR A 34 2.32 -18.01 12.74
N LYS A 35 1.28 -17.33 13.23
CA LYS A 35 0.57 -16.28 12.49
C LYS A 35 1.51 -15.14 12.11
N MET A 36 2.37 -14.71 13.02
CA MET A 36 3.40 -13.69 12.74
C MET A 36 4.34 -14.11 11.61
N GLN A 37 4.81 -15.37 11.59
CA GLN A 37 5.68 -15.87 10.53
C GLN A 37 4.97 -15.96 9.17
N GLN A 38 3.71 -16.40 9.15
CA GLN A 38 2.89 -16.44 7.94
C GLN A 38 2.69 -15.03 7.38
N MET A 39 2.32 -14.08 8.24
CA MET A 39 2.17 -12.67 7.87
C MET A 39 3.47 -12.08 7.33
N SER A 40 4.61 -12.37 7.95
CA SER A 40 5.92 -11.90 7.48
C SER A 40 6.25 -12.40 6.06
N LYS A 41 5.95 -13.68 5.77
CA LYS A 41 6.14 -14.25 4.43
C LYS A 41 5.22 -13.61 3.40
N ALA A 42 3.94 -13.44 3.74
CA ALA A 42 2.96 -12.81 2.86
C ALA A 42 3.34 -11.34 2.57
N ALA A 43 3.72 -10.58 3.60
CA ALA A 43 4.17 -9.21 3.46
C ALA A 43 5.41 -9.10 2.57
N ARG A 44 6.38 -10.01 2.72
CA ARG A 44 7.57 -10.03 1.87
C ARG A 44 7.23 -10.34 0.41
N ALA A 45 6.42 -11.37 0.18
CA ALA A 45 5.98 -11.73 -1.17
C ALA A 45 5.24 -10.58 -1.84
N TYR A 46 4.36 -9.88 -1.11
CA TYR A 46 3.66 -8.70 -1.63
C TYR A 46 4.64 -7.56 -1.96
N ALA A 47 5.54 -7.21 -1.03
CA ALA A 47 6.51 -6.15 -1.24
C ALA A 47 7.42 -6.39 -2.46
N GLU A 48 7.77 -7.64 -2.75
CA GLU A 48 8.54 -8.00 -3.95
C GLU A 48 7.79 -7.77 -5.27
N THR A 49 6.45 -7.69 -5.24
CA THR A 49 5.64 -7.28 -6.41
C THR A 49 5.57 -5.77 -6.59
N GLN A 50 5.87 -5.00 -5.55
CA GLN A 50 5.78 -3.54 -5.56
C GLN A 50 7.15 -2.95 -5.93
N THR A 51 7.61 -3.21 -7.16
CA THR A 51 8.89 -2.67 -7.63
C THR A 51 8.77 -1.17 -7.91
N TRP A 52 9.88 -0.45 -7.78
CA TRP A 52 9.90 0.99 -8.07
C TRP A 52 9.57 1.25 -9.53
N GLU A 53 10.06 0.40 -10.42
CA GLU A 53 9.76 0.43 -11.85
C GLU A 53 8.25 0.35 -12.11
N ALA A 54 7.57 -0.66 -11.55
CA ALA A 54 6.13 -0.84 -11.77
C ALA A 54 5.30 0.31 -11.19
N MET A 55 5.67 0.83 -10.01
CA MET A 55 5.00 2.00 -9.42
C MET A 55 5.23 3.27 -10.28
N MET A 56 6.43 3.43 -10.84
CA MET A 56 6.75 4.59 -11.68
C MET A 56 6.09 4.53 -13.05
N ASP A 57 5.88 3.34 -13.62
CA ASP A 57 5.12 3.16 -14.87
C ASP A 57 3.70 3.72 -14.73
N GLU A 58 3.00 3.42 -13.62
CA GLU A 58 1.66 3.95 -13.34
C GLU A 58 1.66 5.48 -13.21
N VAL A 59 2.67 6.05 -12.53
CA VAL A 59 2.81 7.51 -12.39
C VAL A 59 3.05 8.18 -13.75
N ILE A 60 3.91 7.60 -14.60
CA ILE A 60 4.16 8.10 -15.95
C ILE A 60 2.87 8.07 -16.77
N ASP A 61 2.08 6.98 -16.70
CA ASP A 61 0.79 6.88 -17.38
C ASP A 61 -0.22 7.92 -16.89
N HIS A 62 -0.23 8.25 -15.61
CA HIS A 62 -1.02 9.36 -15.08
C HIS A 62 -0.58 10.69 -15.67
N TYR A 63 0.72 10.97 -15.73
CA TYR A 63 1.24 12.22 -16.30
C TYR A 63 0.97 12.32 -17.81
N ALA A 64 1.15 11.24 -18.56
CA ALA A 64 0.85 11.19 -19.98
C ALA A 64 -0.62 11.53 -20.25
N ARG A 65 -1.55 10.94 -19.48
CA ARG A 65 -2.98 11.25 -19.57
C ARG A 65 -3.30 12.71 -19.25
N LEU A 66 -2.70 13.27 -18.20
CA LEU A 66 -2.91 14.67 -17.82
C LEU A 66 -2.40 15.64 -18.91
N ILE A 67 -1.23 15.36 -19.48
CA ILE A 67 -0.66 16.15 -20.58
C ILE A 67 -1.57 16.11 -21.80
N GLU A 68 -2.05 14.93 -22.19
CA GLU A 68 -2.92 14.74 -23.35
C GLU A 68 -4.26 15.49 -23.19
N VAL A 69 -4.86 15.43 -22.01
CA VAL A 69 -6.08 16.19 -21.67
C VAL A 69 -5.83 17.70 -21.76
N HIS A 70 -4.72 18.17 -21.21
CA HIS A 70 -4.36 19.59 -21.24
C HIS A 70 -4.15 20.09 -22.67
N GLN A 71 -3.43 19.35 -23.51
CA GLN A 71 -3.17 19.69 -24.90
C GLN A 71 -4.45 19.75 -25.74
N ARG A 72 -5.38 18.80 -25.57
CA ARG A 72 -6.69 18.83 -26.25
C ARG A 72 -7.52 20.05 -25.85
N THR A 73 -7.47 20.43 -24.58
CA THR A 73 -8.20 21.60 -24.09
C THR A 73 -7.68 22.89 -24.72
N LEU A 74 -6.36 23.01 -24.90
CA LEU A 74 -5.73 24.18 -25.54
C LEU A 74 -5.98 24.27 -27.05
N GLN A 75 -6.23 23.16 -27.74
CA GLN A 75 -6.54 23.14 -29.19
C GLN A 75 -8.00 23.49 -29.52
N LEU A 76 -8.87 23.57 -28.51
CA LEU A 76 -10.30 23.90 -28.65
C LEU A 76 -10.63 25.37 -28.35
N ILE A 77 -9.61 26.19 -28.02
CA ILE A 77 -9.69 27.64 -27.75
C ILE A 77 -9.06 28.39 -28.93
#